data_AF-A0A7L7M984-F1
#
_entry.id   AF-A0A7L7M984-F1
#
_cell.length_a   1.000
_cell.length_b   1.000
_cell.length_c   1.000
_cell.angle_alpha   90.00
_cell.angle_beta   90.00
_cell.angle_gamma   90.00
#
_symmetry.space_group_name_H-M   'P 1'
#
loop_
_entity.id
_entity.type
_entity.pdbx_description
1 polymer ?
#
loop_
_entity_poly.entity_id
_entity_poly.type
_entity_poly.pdbx_seq_one_letter_code
_entity_poly.pdbx_strand_id
1 'polypeptide(L)'
;MAAKRQDRDGQDAVAREAAGGAEADAGMGYEQARDELVDVVRRLEAGGSSLEESLALWERGEELAKVCRLRLEGARARLDAALAAESGPGGPDSGGED
;
A
#
# COMPACT_ATOMS: atom_id res chain seq x y z
N MET A 1 29.16 27.10 -17.05
CA MET A 1 27.75 26.69 -16.86
C MET A 1 27.50 25.29 -17.47
N ALA A 2 28.22 24.25 -17.01
CA ALA A 2 28.08 22.88 -17.55
C ALA A 2 27.64 21.84 -16.51
N ALA A 3 27.61 22.17 -15.21
CA ALA A 3 27.40 21.20 -14.13
C ALA A 3 25.92 20.87 -13.83
N LYS A 4 24.93 21.66 -14.31
CA LYS A 4 23.51 21.49 -13.92
C LYS A 4 22.74 20.43 -14.73
N ARG A 5 23.26 19.98 -15.88
CA ARG A 5 22.55 19.01 -16.75
C ARG A 5 22.64 17.57 -16.22
N GLN A 6 23.79 17.20 -15.67
CA GLN A 6 24.08 15.83 -15.25
C GLN A 6 23.25 15.38 -14.03
N ASP A 7 22.89 16.30 -13.13
CA ASP A 7 22.00 16.02 -11.99
C ASP A 7 20.54 15.76 -12.40
N ARG A 8 20.08 16.37 -13.50
CA ARG A 8 18.68 16.28 -13.94
C ARG A 8 18.38 14.93 -14.59
N ASP A 9 19.30 14.44 -15.41
CA ASP A 9 19.17 13.14 -16.07
C ASP A 9 19.18 11.98 -15.05
N GLY A 10 19.91 12.12 -13.94
CA GLY A 10 19.88 11.17 -12.82
C GLY A 10 18.57 11.18 -12.04
N GLN A 11 18.02 12.37 -11.74
CA GLN A 11 16.72 12.50 -11.05
C GLN A 11 15.55 11.94 -11.86
N ASP A 12 15.56 12.12 -13.18
CA ASP A 12 14.50 11.60 -14.06
C ASP A 12 14.52 10.06 -14.15
N ALA A 13 15.69 9.43 -14.03
CA ALA A 13 15.84 7.97 -14.00
C ALA A 13 15.30 7.37 -12.69
N VAL A 14 15.68 7.94 -11.54
CA VAL A 14 15.22 7.51 -10.22
C VAL A 14 13.69 7.67 -10.08
N ALA A 15 13.13 8.77 -10.58
CA ALA A 15 11.68 9.00 -10.58
C ALA A 15 10.93 7.98 -11.43
N ARG A 16 11.50 7.53 -12.56
CA ARG A 16 10.91 6.49 -13.41
C ARG A 16 10.95 5.10 -12.78
N GLU A 17 12.02 4.78 -12.06
CA GLU A 17 12.12 3.52 -11.29
C GLU A 17 11.09 3.48 -10.15
N ALA A 18 10.97 4.57 -9.39
CA ALA A 18 9.97 4.69 -8.33
C ALA A 18 8.53 4.62 -8.86
N ALA A 19 8.24 5.26 -10.00
CA ALA A 19 6.94 5.17 -10.65
C ALA A 19 6.61 3.75 -11.14
N GLY A 20 7.60 3.03 -11.68
CA GLY A 20 7.46 1.64 -12.10
C GLY A 20 7.17 0.69 -10.92
N GLY A 21 7.77 0.94 -9.76
CA GLY A 21 7.47 0.22 -8.51
C GLY A 21 6.04 0.46 -8.03
N ALA A 22 5.57 1.71 -8.06
CA ALA A 22 4.22 2.08 -7.66
C ALA A 22 3.11 1.48 -8.55
N GLU A 23 3.33 1.40 -9.87
CA GLU A 23 2.39 0.74 -10.80
C GLU A 23 2.36 -0.79 -10.60
N ALA A 24 3.52 -1.40 -10.35
CA ALA A 24 3.59 -2.83 -10.04
C ALA A 24 2.82 -3.17 -8.74
N ASP A 25 2.89 -2.31 -7.74
CA ASP A 25 2.19 -2.47 -6.46
C ASP A 25 0.67 -2.30 -6.57
N ALA A 26 0.19 -1.45 -7.48
CA ALA A 26 -1.24 -1.25 -7.73
C ALA A 26 -1.94 -2.54 -8.20
N GLY A 27 -1.20 -3.45 -8.84
CA GLY A 27 -1.66 -4.77 -9.27
C GLY A 27 -1.58 -5.87 -8.19
N MET A 28 -0.87 -5.62 -7.08
CA MET A 28 -0.52 -6.66 -6.10
C MET A 28 -1.68 -7.01 -5.15
N GLY A 29 -1.89 -8.29 -4.87
CA GLY A 29 -2.85 -8.78 -3.86
C GLY A 29 -2.38 -8.49 -2.43
N TYR A 30 -3.30 -8.55 -1.46
CA TYR A 30 -2.98 -8.26 -0.04
C TYR A 30 -1.93 -9.23 0.51
N GLU A 31 -2.11 -10.54 0.30
CA GLU A 31 -1.20 -11.56 0.83
C GLU A 31 0.21 -11.40 0.25
N GLN A 32 0.29 -11.10 -1.05
CA GLN A 32 1.57 -10.89 -1.71
C GLN A 32 2.29 -9.63 -1.17
N ALA A 33 1.57 -8.52 -1.01
CA ALA A 33 2.14 -7.29 -0.44
C ALA A 33 2.58 -7.49 1.01
N ARG A 34 1.81 -8.25 1.80
CA ARG A 34 2.15 -8.59 3.18
C ARG A 34 3.40 -9.46 3.25
N ASP A 35 3.50 -10.49 2.40
CA ASP A 35 4.62 -11.41 2.42
C ASP A 35 5.92 -10.70 2.00
N GLU A 36 5.88 -9.83 0.99
CA GLU A 36 7.02 -8.99 0.64
C GLU A 36 7.41 -8.02 1.76
N LEU A 37 6.42 -7.40 2.43
CA LEU A 37 6.67 -6.51 3.56
C LEU A 37 7.37 -7.26 4.72
N VAL A 38 6.97 -8.50 4.99
CA VAL A 38 7.62 -9.35 5.99
C VAL A 38 9.09 -9.60 5.62
N ASP A 39 9.39 -9.83 4.35
CA ASP A 39 10.77 -10.04 3.91
C ASP A 39 11.61 -8.76 3.96
N VAL A 40 11.02 -7.59 3.66
CA VAL A 40 11.66 -6.29 3.87
C VAL A 40 12.00 -6.07 5.35
N VAL A 41 11.05 -6.30 6.26
CA VAL A 41 11.26 -6.16 7.70
C VAL A 41 12.36 -7.12 8.18
N ARG A 42 12.33 -8.38 7.75
CA ARG A 42 13.39 -9.36 8.10
C ARG A 42 14.77 -8.89 7.68
N ARG A 43 14.91 -8.29 6.49
CA ARG A 43 16.19 -7.74 6.01
C ARG A 43 16.65 -6.54 6.83
N LEU A 44 15.73 -5.64 7.20
CA LEU A 44 16.03 -4.53 8.09
C LEU A 44 16.48 -5.01 9.48
N GLU A 45 15.78 -5.99 10.06
CA GLU A 45 16.09 -6.57 11.37
C GLU A 45 17.41 -7.34 11.41
N ALA A 46 17.79 -8.00 10.31
CA ALA A 46 19.07 -8.70 10.19
C ALA A 46 20.26 -7.73 10.30
N GLY A 47 20.07 -6.45 9.95
CA GLY A 47 21.13 -5.45 9.91
C GLY A 47 22.19 -5.79 8.84
N GLY A 48 23.40 -5.26 9.01
CA GLY A 48 24.52 -5.52 8.09
C GLY A 48 24.41 -4.88 6.70
N SER A 49 23.31 -4.16 6.43
CA SER A 49 23.11 -3.37 5.22
C SER A 49 23.75 -1.99 5.38
N SER A 50 24.16 -1.38 4.27
CA SER A 50 24.56 0.02 4.26
C SER A 50 23.37 0.94 4.60
N LEU A 51 23.65 2.20 4.91
CA LEU A 51 22.61 3.20 5.17
C LEU A 51 21.67 3.38 3.96
N GLU A 52 22.24 3.45 2.77
CA GLU A 52 21.47 3.63 1.52
C GLU A 52 20.54 2.45 1.26
N GLU A 53 21.04 1.21 1.43
CA GLU A 53 20.21 0.01 1.33
C GLU A 53 19.12 -0.05 2.41
N SER A 54 19.44 0.39 3.64
CA SER A 54 18.47 0.44 4.73
C SER A 54 17.35 1.45 4.46
N LEU A 55 17.67 2.59 3.85
CA LEU A 55 16.70 3.60 3.44
C LEU A 55 15.81 3.07 2.30
N ALA A 56 16.40 2.44 1.28
CA ALA A 56 15.65 1.84 0.19
C ALA A 56 14.68 0.75 0.67
N LEU A 57 15.13 -0.10 1.61
CA LEU A 57 14.27 -1.10 2.26
C LEU A 57 13.12 -0.45 3.04
N TRP A 58 13.40 0.61 3.79
CA TRP A 58 12.36 1.32 4.52
C TRP A 58 11.32 1.95 3.58
N GLU A 59 11.75 2.63 2.51
CA GLU A 59 10.85 3.23 1.51
C GLU A 59 9.96 2.16 0.86
N ARG A 60 10.55 1.03 0.49
CA ARG A 60 9.81 -0.12 -0.04
C ARG A 60 8.78 -0.65 0.96
N GLY A 61 9.15 -0.75 2.23
CA GLY A 61 8.24 -1.15 3.30
C GLY A 61 7.05 -0.19 3.46
N GLU A 62 7.28 1.11 3.33
CA GLU A 62 6.23 2.13 3.38
C GLU A 62 5.25 2.03 2.19
N GLU A 63 5.75 1.72 1.00
CA GLU A 63 4.92 1.48 -0.18
C GLU A 63 4.03 0.24 -0.01
N LEU A 64 4.61 -0.88 0.40
CA LEU A 64 3.89 -2.13 0.64
C LEU A 64 2.83 -1.97 1.75
N ALA A 65 3.16 -1.22 2.81
CA ALA A 65 2.21 -0.91 3.88
C ALA A 65 1.03 -0.07 3.37
N LYS A 66 1.26 0.89 2.46
CA LYS A 66 0.18 1.66 1.81
C LYS A 66 -0.73 0.73 1.00
N VAL A 67 -0.17 -0.18 0.21
CA VAL A 67 -0.96 -1.15 -0.57
C VAL A 67 -1.78 -2.06 0.32
N CYS A 68 -1.19 -2.58 1.40
CA CYS A 68 -1.91 -3.39 2.37
C CYS A 68 -3.13 -2.64 2.94
N ARG A 69 -2.95 -1.38 3.35
CA ARG A 69 -4.06 -0.54 3.87
C ARG A 69 -5.16 -0.34 2.83
N LEU A 70 -4.80 0.05 1.61
CA LEU A 70 -5.78 0.28 0.53
C LEU A 70 -6.59 -0.97 0.21
N ARG A 71 -5.96 -2.15 0.22
CA ARG A 71 -6.66 -3.43 0.00
C ARG A 71 -7.65 -3.74 1.12
N LEU A 72 -7.25 -3.55 2.38
CA LEU A 72 -8.11 -3.80 3.54
C LEU A 72 -9.27 -2.81 3.62
N GLU A 73 -9.02 -1.53 3.38
CA GLU A 73 -10.05 -0.47 3.31
C GLU A 73 -11.08 -0.79 2.22
N GLY A 74 -10.60 -1.17 1.03
CA GLY A 74 -11.48 -1.58 -0.07
C GLY A 74 -12.31 -2.82 0.24
N ALA A 75 -11.75 -3.81 0.94
CA ALA A 75 -12.50 -4.98 1.39
C ALA A 75 -13.56 -4.61 2.44
N ARG A 76 -13.21 -3.71 3.38
CA ARG A 76 -14.13 -3.23 4.41
C ARG A 76 -15.32 -2.49 3.80
N ALA A 77 -15.07 -1.58 2.88
CA ALA A 77 -16.13 -0.83 2.20
C ALA A 77 -17.13 -1.75 1.46
N ARG A 78 -16.64 -2.84 0.85
CA ARG A 78 -17.51 -3.85 0.20
C ARG A 78 -18.39 -4.59 1.20
N LEU A 79 -17.84 -4.95 2.37
CA LEU A 79 -18.60 -5.60 3.43
C LEU A 79 -19.68 -4.67 4.00
N ASP A 80 -19.32 -3.42 4.29
CA ASP A 80 -20.26 -2.43 4.80
C ASP A 80 -21.41 -2.17 3.80
N ALA A 81 -21.10 -2.11 2.49
CA ALA A 81 -22.11 -1.99 1.44
C ALA A 81 -23.04 -3.21 1.35
N ALA A 82 -22.50 -4.42 1.48
CA ALA A 82 -23.31 -5.65 1.48
C ALA A 82 -24.27 -5.70 2.68
N LEU A 83 -23.78 -5.36 3.88
CA LEU A 83 -24.61 -5.31 5.10
C LEU A 83 -25.71 -4.25 5.02
N ALA A 84 -25.41 -3.08 4.45
CA ALA A 84 -26.41 -2.03 4.23
C ALA A 84 -27.48 -2.45 3.22
N ALA A 85 -27.12 -3.21 2.19
CA ALA A 85 -28.06 -3.75 1.22
C ALA A 85 -28.98 -4.83 1.82
N GLU A 86 -28.50 -5.67 2.74
CA GLU A 86 -29.35 -6.61 3.49
C GLU A 86 -30.29 -5.89 4.47
N SER A 87 -29.87 -4.76 5.03
CA SER A 87 -30.63 -3.99 6.03
C SER A 87 -31.55 -2.91 5.43
N GLY A 88 -32.09 -3.12 4.23
CA GLY A 88 -32.88 -2.12 3.47
C GLY A 88 -33.98 -1.41 4.28
N PRO A 89 -34.54 -0.28 3.76
CA PRO A 89 -35.45 0.60 4.51
C PRO A 89 -36.78 -0.12 4.80
N GLY A 90 -36.81 -0.89 5.89
CA GLY A 90 -37.91 -1.80 6.21
C GLY A 90 -37.55 -2.94 7.18
N GLY A 91 -36.52 -2.81 8.02
CA GLY A 91 -36.40 -3.65 9.22
C GLY A 91 -37.62 -3.43 10.12
N PRO A 92 -38.22 -4.48 10.69
CA PRO A 92 -39.63 -4.51 11.06
C PRO A 92 -39.98 -3.39 12.04
N ASP A 93 -40.99 -2.61 11.66
CA ASP A 93 -41.91 -1.96 12.57
C ASP A 93 -42.50 -3.06 13.46
N SER A 94 -41.80 -3.42 14.53
CA SER A 94 -42.40 -4.16 15.63
C SER A 94 -43.28 -3.17 16.39
N GLY A 95 -44.46 -2.94 15.82
CA GLY A 95 -45.61 -2.42 16.53
C GLY A 95 -45.82 -3.26 17.79
N GLY A 96 -45.63 -2.62 18.93
CA GLY A 96 -46.15 -3.06 20.22
C GLY A 96 -47.24 -2.08 20.61
N GLU A 97 -48.44 -2.32 20.12
CA GLU A 97 -49.68 -1.83 20.74
C GLU A 97 -49.78 -2.39 22.17
N ASP A 98 -49.85 -1.49 23.16
CA ASP A 98 -50.85 -1.44 24.24
C ASP A 98 -50.58 -0.23 25.17
#